data_AF-A0A8X7QA67-F1
#
_entry.id   AF-A0A8X7QA67-F1
#
_cell.length_a   1.000
_cell.length_b   1.000
_cell.length_c   1.000
_cell.angle_alpha   90.00
_cell.angle_beta   90.00
_cell.angle_gamma   90.00
#
_symmetry.space_group_name_H-M   'P 1'
#
loop_
_entity.id
_entity.type
_entity.pdbx_description
1 polymer ?
#
loop_
_entity_poly.entity_id
_entity_poly.type
_entity_poly.pdbx_seq_one_letter_code
_entity_poly.pdbx_strand_id
1 'polypeptide(L)'
;MASGSLKNLVTSAVTVGVTEARARIFGHMLNPTGQRSPHKILRKKLFGDKVAEWYPYDIKNEDPNVLAREEKERLSKLEMLKRRNKGPPQKGHGRRAAKRNK
;
A
#
# COMPACT_ATOMS: atom_id res chain seq x y z
N MET A 1 -22.18 56.15 23.08
CA MET A 1 -21.79 54.72 23.17
C MET A 1 -21.74 53.98 21.81
N ALA A 2 -21.66 54.66 20.66
CA ALA A 2 -21.72 54.02 19.32
C ALA A 2 -20.36 53.73 18.66
N SER A 3 -19.26 54.30 19.15
CA SER A 3 -17.94 54.24 18.48
C SER A 3 -17.21 52.90 18.61
N GLY A 4 -17.55 52.07 19.60
CA GLY A 4 -16.94 50.73 19.78
C GLY A 4 -17.41 49.71 18.75
N SER A 5 -18.68 49.79 18.33
CA SER A 5 -19.29 48.85 17.37
C SER A 5 -18.63 48.96 15.99
N LEU A 6 -18.42 50.18 15.50
CA LEU A 6 -17.81 50.42 14.18
C LEU A 6 -16.35 49.97 14.14
N LYS A 7 -15.60 50.23 15.22
CA LYS A 7 -14.20 49.78 15.35
C LYS A 7 -14.09 48.26 15.32
N ASN A 8 -14.99 47.56 16.00
CA ASN A 8 -15.01 46.09 16.01
C ASN A 8 -15.32 45.51 14.63
N LEU A 9 -16.24 46.12 13.88
CA LEU A 9 -16.60 45.71 12.52
C LEU A 9 -15.43 45.92 11.54
N VAL A 10 -14.75 47.07 11.61
CA VAL A 10 -13.57 47.32 10.79
C VAL A 10 -12.45 46.33 11.13
N THR A 11 -12.24 46.05 12.42
CA THR A 11 -11.21 45.11 12.86
C THR A 11 -11.50 43.69 12.36
N SER A 12 -12.75 43.24 12.39
CA SER A 12 -13.13 41.91 11.87
C SER A 12 -12.98 41.82 10.35
N ALA A 13 -13.34 42.87 9.61
CA ALA A 13 -13.14 42.92 8.17
C ALA A 13 -11.65 42.85 7.79
N VAL A 14 -10.78 43.56 8.52
CA VAL A 14 -9.33 43.54 8.30
C VAL A 14 -8.75 42.15 8.58
N THR A 15 -9.14 41.49 9.66
CA THR A 15 -8.62 40.15 9.99
C THR A 15 -9.05 39.11 8.95
N VAL A 16 -10.29 39.17 8.46
CA VAL A 16 -10.77 38.34 7.35
C VAL A 16 -9.95 38.61 6.09
N GLY A 17 -9.77 39.88 5.69
CA GLY A 17 -9.00 40.24 4.50
C GLY A 17 -7.54 39.78 4.55
N VAL A 18 -6.89 39.90 5.71
CA VAL A 18 -5.51 39.42 5.91
C VAL A 18 -5.44 37.90 5.83
N THR A 19 -6.39 37.18 6.44
CA THR A 19 -6.42 35.70 6.36
C THR A 19 -6.69 35.19 4.95
N GLU A 20 -7.54 35.89 4.19
CA GLU A 20 -7.76 35.64 2.76
C GLU A 20 -6.49 35.87 1.93
N ALA A 21 -5.83 37.00 2.10
CA ALA A 21 -4.59 37.31 1.38
C ALA A 21 -3.51 36.27 1.68
N ARG A 22 -3.32 35.90 2.95
CA ARG A 22 -2.40 34.84 3.37
C ARG A 22 -2.74 33.51 2.69
N ALA A 23 -4.01 33.12 2.69
CA ALA A 23 -4.43 31.86 2.09
C ALA A 23 -4.16 31.81 0.58
N ARG A 24 -4.41 32.92 -0.13
CA ARG A 24 -4.11 33.06 -1.56
C ARG A 24 -2.62 33.01 -1.86
N ILE A 25 -1.79 33.69 -1.05
CA ILE A 25 -0.33 33.73 -1.25
C ILE A 25 0.30 32.34 -1.05
N PHE A 26 -0.11 31.61 -0.02
CA PHE A 26 0.51 30.33 0.36
C PHE A 26 -0.26 29.08 -0.08
N GLY A 27 -1.32 29.24 -0.88
CA GLY A 27 -2.16 28.14 -1.36
C GLY A 27 -2.86 27.38 -0.23
N HIS A 28 -3.24 28.06 0.85
CA HIS A 28 -4.05 27.45 1.91
C HIS A 28 -5.54 27.51 1.56
N MET A 29 -6.27 26.43 1.87
CA MET A 29 -7.72 26.42 1.73
C MET A 29 -8.38 27.06 2.96
N LEU A 30 -9.28 28.04 2.74
CA LEU A 30 -10.09 28.63 3.81
C LEU A 30 -11.45 27.92 3.93
N ASN A 31 -11.97 27.85 5.16
CA ASN A 31 -13.27 27.28 5.47
C ASN A 31 -14.04 28.18 6.45
N PRO A 32 -14.60 29.32 5.96
CA PRO A 32 -15.28 30.28 6.82
C PRO A 32 -16.53 29.71 7.50
N THR A 33 -17.20 28.75 6.88
CA THR A 33 -18.40 28.09 7.42
C THR A 33 -18.07 26.98 8.43
N GLY A 34 -16.80 26.55 8.53
CA GLY A 34 -16.38 25.48 9.44
C GLY A 34 -16.96 24.10 9.13
N GLN A 35 -17.60 23.92 7.97
CA GLN A 35 -18.21 22.65 7.58
C GLN A 35 -17.16 21.60 7.25
N ARG A 36 -17.51 20.31 7.35
CA ARG A 36 -16.58 19.23 7.02
C ARG A 36 -16.22 19.28 5.53
N SER A 37 -14.92 19.46 5.25
CA SER A 37 -14.34 19.44 3.91
C SER A 37 -13.46 18.20 3.73
N PRO A 38 -13.35 17.63 2.51
CA PRO A 38 -12.47 16.50 2.21
C PRO A 38 -10.97 16.83 2.30
N HIS A 39 -10.59 18.09 2.60
CA HIS A 39 -9.21 18.55 2.67
C HIS A 39 -8.30 17.70 3.60
N LYS A 40 -8.83 17.14 4.69
CA LYS A 40 -8.08 16.22 5.56
C LYS A 40 -7.70 14.92 4.85
N ILE A 41 -8.57 14.40 3.99
CA ILE A 41 -8.35 13.16 3.24
C ILE A 41 -7.32 13.42 2.13
N LEU A 42 -7.50 14.49 1.37
CA LEU A 42 -6.63 14.84 0.23
C LEU A 42 -5.21 15.24 0.65
N ARG A 43 -5.02 15.79 1.86
CA ARG A 43 -3.70 16.14 2.38
C ARG A 43 -2.89 14.92 2.84
N LYS A 44 -3.52 13.75 3.02
CA LYS A 44 -2.76 12.54 3.35
C LYS A 44 -1.90 12.17 2.14
N LYS A 45 -0.60 11.97 2.39
CA LYS A 45 0.29 11.43 1.37
C LYS A 45 -0.21 10.04 0.98
N LEU A 46 -0.28 9.77 -0.31
CA LEU A 46 -0.54 8.42 -0.81
C LEU A 46 0.55 7.49 -0.28
N PHE A 47 0.14 6.33 0.21
CA PHE A 47 1.03 5.33 0.81
C PHE A 47 0.91 3.96 0.11
N GLY A 48 0.20 3.91 -1.02
CA GLY A 48 -0.04 2.70 -1.79
C GLY A 48 1.26 2.03 -2.24
N ASP A 49 2.18 2.79 -2.83
CA ASP A 49 3.46 2.27 -3.32
C ASP A 49 4.28 1.65 -2.19
N LYS A 50 4.34 2.31 -1.04
CA LYS A 50 5.02 1.78 0.16
C LYS A 50 4.42 0.47 0.68
N VAL A 51 3.12 0.28 0.47
CA VAL A 51 2.43 -0.96 0.88
C VAL A 51 2.60 -2.04 -0.19
N ALA A 52 2.61 -1.67 -1.47
CA ALA A 52 2.85 -2.58 -2.58
C ALA A 52 4.28 -3.15 -2.56
N GLU A 53 5.26 -2.31 -2.24
CA GLU A 53 6.68 -2.65 -2.09
C GLU A 53 7.02 -3.33 -0.75
N TRP A 54 6.03 -3.97 -0.10
CA TRP A 54 6.23 -4.62 1.19
C TRP A 54 7.30 -5.73 1.14
N TYR A 55 7.32 -6.52 0.07
CA TYR A 55 8.34 -7.56 -0.13
C TYR A 55 9.46 -7.03 -1.03
N PRO A 56 10.72 -7.09 -0.59
CA PRO A 56 11.84 -6.66 -1.41
C PRO A 56 12.06 -7.61 -2.59
N TYR A 57 12.77 -7.11 -3.59
CA TYR A 57 13.19 -7.91 -4.73
C TYR A 57 14.21 -8.99 -4.31
N ASP A 58 14.03 -10.23 -4.81
CA ASP A 58 14.95 -11.34 -4.58
C ASP A 58 16.00 -11.42 -5.70
N ILE A 59 17.23 -11.05 -5.37
CA ILE A 59 18.40 -11.03 -6.27
C ILE A 59 18.76 -12.41 -6.84
N LYS A 60 18.32 -13.49 -6.19
CA LYS A 60 18.60 -14.85 -6.67
C LYS A 60 18.00 -15.14 -8.04
N ASN A 61 16.97 -14.39 -8.43
CA ASN A 61 16.34 -14.53 -9.74
C ASN A 61 17.19 -13.92 -10.87
N GLU A 62 18.20 -13.10 -10.57
CA GLU A 62 19.06 -12.45 -11.57
C GLU A 62 20.24 -13.32 -11.99
N ASP A 63 20.83 -14.09 -11.06
CA ASP A 63 22.00 -14.93 -11.35
C ASP A 63 21.57 -16.27 -11.96
N PRO A 64 21.83 -16.52 -13.26
CA PRO A 64 21.44 -17.76 -13.91
C PRO A 64 22.09 -18.99 -13.27
N ASN A 65 23.26 -18.85 -12.64
CA ASN A 65 23.96 -19.95 -12.00
C ASN A 65 23.27 -20.37 -10.70
N VAL A 66 22.75 -19.42 -9.92
CA VAL A 66 22.02 -19.70 -8.69
C VAL A 66 20.70 -20.39 -9.01
N LEU A 67 19.94 -19.84 -9.96
CA LEU A 67 18.66 -20.40 -10.39
C LEU A 67 18.81 -21.82 -10.96
N ALA A 68 19.80 -22.03 -11.85
CA ALA A 68 20.07 -23.35 -12.41
C ALA A 68 20.52 -24.36 -11.34
N ARG A 69 21.27 -23.93 -10.33
CA ARG A 69 21.72 -24.80 -9.23
C ARG A 69 20.57 -25.24 -8.34
N GLU A 70 19.73 -24.31 -7.89
CA GLU A 70 18.57 -24.63 -7.03
C GLU A 70 17.62 -25.60 -7.74
N GLU A 71 17.35 -25.38 -9.04
CA GLU A 71 16.51 -26.29 -9.83
C GLU A 71 17.17 -27.65 -10.05
N LYS A 72 18.48 -27.70 -10.30
CA LYS A 72 19.22 -28.97 -10.45
C LYS A 72 19.19 -29.79 -9.17
N GLU A 73 19.35 -29.16 -8.01
CA GLU A 73 19.24 -29.83 -6.70
C GLU A 73 17.83 -30.37 -6.46
N ARG A 74 16.79 -29.59 -6.81
CA ARG A 74 15.39 -30.03 -6.74
C ARG A 74 15.15 -31.27 -7.59
N LEU A 75 15.64 -31.28 -8.83
CA LEU A 75 15.50 -32.41 -9.76
C LEU A 75 16.27 -33.64 -9.29
N SER A 76 17.51 -33.49 -8.82
CA SER A 76 18.34 -34.57 -8.26
C SER A 76 17.65 -35.26 -7.08
N LYS A 77 17.11 -34.47 -6.13
CA LYS A 77 16.35 -34.99 -4.98
C LYS A 77 15.11 -35.75 -5.42
N LEU A 78 14.37 -35.21 -6.40
CA LEU A 78 13.17 -35.84 -6.93
C LEU A 78 13.50 -37.16 -7.64
N GLU A 79 14.59 -37.21 -8.40
CA GLU A 79 15.07 -38.44 -9.05
C GLU A 79 15.45 -39.50 -8.02
N MET A 80 16.21 -39.14 -6.97
CA MET A 80 16.56 -40.05 -5.88
C MET A 80 15.32 -40.66 -5.20
N LEU A 81 14.28 -39.86 -4.96
CA LEU A 81 13.02 -40.33 -4.40
C LEU A 81 12.27 -41.27 -5.35
N LYS A 82 12.26 -40.97 -6.66
CA LYS A 82 11.67 -41.83 -7.67
C LYS A 82 12.37 -43.20 -7.73
N ARG A 83 13.70 -43.23 -7.68
CA ARG A 83 14.49 -44.49 -7.68
C ARG A 83 14.10 -45.43 -6.53
N ARG A 84 13.69 -44.88 -5.37
CA ARG A 84 13.27 -45.64 -4.19
C ARG A 84 11.75 -45.87 -4.11
N ASN A 85 11.00 -45.51 -5.15
CA ASN A 85 9.52 -45.51 -5.15
C ASN A 85 8.91 -44.69 -4.01
N LYS A 86 9.60 -43.62 -3.58
CA LYS A 86 9.15 -42.65 -2.58
C LYS A 86 8.83 -41.28 -3.20
N GLY A 87 8.74 -41.22 -4.53
CA GLY A 87 8.28 -40.02 -5.23
C GLY A 87 6.83 -39.67 -4.89
N PRO A 88 6.41 -38.42 -5.12
CA PRO A 88 5.01 -38.04 -4.98
C PRO A 88 4.15 -38.88 -5.95
N PRO A 89 2.96 -39.36 -5.52
CA PRO A 89 2.05 -40.08 -6.40
C PRO A 89 1.50 -39.14 -7.49
N GLN A 90 0.95 -39.72 -8.55
CA GLN A 90 0.26 -38.94 -9.58
C GLN A 90 -0.89 -38.16 -8.94
N LYS A 91 -1.02 -36.88 -9.31
CA LYS A 91 -2.10 -36.00 -8.84
C LYS A 91 -3.46 -36.68 -9.10
N GLY A 92 -4.32 -36.71 -8.08
CA GLY A 92 -5.63 -37.39 -8.14
C GLY A 92 -5.60 -38.88 -7.82
N HIS A 93 -4.45 -39.56 -7.93
CA HIS A 93 -4.29 -41.00 -7.65
C HIS A 93 -3.62 -41.27 -6.29
N GLY A 94 -3.85 -40.39 -5.32
CA GLY A 94 -3.36 -40.58 -3.96
C GLY A 94 -3.97 -41.82 -3.31
N ARG A 95 -3.34 -42.33 -2.25
CA ARG A 95 -3.78 -43.53 -1.51
C ARG A 95 -5.25 -43.50 -1.07
N ARG A 96 -5.82 -42.31 -0.83
CA ARG A 96 -7.24 -42.13 -0.46
C ARG A 96 -8.21 -42.24 -1.64
N ALA A 97 -7.79 -41.87 -2.85
CA ALA A 97 -8.64 -41.98 -4.05
C ALA A 97 -8.95 -43.44 -4.39
N ALA A 98 -7.97 -44.33 -4.21
CA ALA A 98 -8.15 -45.77 -4.39
C ALA A 98 -9.12 -46.41 -3.38
N LYS A 99 -9.39 -45.77 -2.22
CA LYS A 99 -10.31 -46.29 -1.20
C LYS A 99 -11.79 -46.00 -1.46
N ARG A 100 -12.14 -45.09 -2.39
CA ARG A 100 -13.55 -44.71 -2.63
C ARG A 100 -14.33 -45.71 -3.49
N ASN A 101 -13.63 -46.65 -4.14
CA ASN A 101 -14.24 -47.66 -5.02
C ASN A 101 -14.38 -49.04 -4.34
N LYS A 102 -14.37 -49.11 -3.00
CA LYS A 102 -14.59 -50.34 -2.24
C LYS A 102 -15.70 -50.12 -1.21
#